data_AF-A0A819NVY1-F1
#
_entry.id   AF-A0A819NVY1-F1
#
_cell.length_a   1.000
_cell.length_b   1.000
_cell.length_c   1.000
_cell.angle_alpha   90.00
_cell.angle_beta   90.00
_cell.angle_gamma   90.00
#
_symmetry.space_group_name_H-M   'P 1'
#
loop_
_entity.id
_entity.type
_entity.pdbx_description
1 polymer ?
#
loop_
_entity_poly.entity_id
_entity_poly.type
_entity_poly.pdbx_seq_one_letter_code
_entity_poly.pdbx_strand_id
1 'polypeptide(L)'
;MKAGSCDMNGKTIFVKNQQTTNFSCEPRPTQADTTNKLQHLRTHLVNNNLFAYVIFSEDEHGSEYVQLYDERRAWISGFLGSAGT
;
A
#
# COMPACT_ATOMS: atom_id res chain seq x y z
N MET A 1 -7.39 39.60 -1.79
CA MET A 1 -6.71 38.33 -2.15
C MET A 1 -7.78 37.25 -2.22
N LYS A 2 -8.13 36.80 -3.44
CA LYS A 2 -9.31 35.96 -3.69
C LYS A 2 -8.94 34.49 -3.47
N ALA A 3 -9.79 33.77 -2.74
CA ALA A 3 -9.64 32.37 -2.39
C ALA A 3 -9.46 31.47 -3.62
N GLY A 4 -8.52 30.53 -3.54
CA GLY A 4 -8.35 29.44 -4.51
C GLY A 4 -8.80 28.13 -3.87
N SER A 5 -10.02 27.71 -4.20
CA SER A 5 -10.59 26.41 -3.89
C SER A 5 -9.75 25.31 -4.55
N CYS A 6 -9.41 24.25 -3.83
CA CYS A 6 -8.92 23.01 -4.43
C CYS A 6 -10.10 22.27 -5.09
N ASP A 7 -10.16 22.37 -6.42
CA ASP A 7 -11.01 21.60 -7.31
C ASP A 7 -10.61 20.11 -7.26
N MET A 8 -11.59 19.22 -7.29
CA MET A 8 -11.40 17.76 -7.31
C MET A 8 -10.65 17.23 -8.56
N ASN A 9 -10.15 18.09 -9.47
CA ASN A 9 -9.33 17.69 -10.62
C ASN A 9 -8.27 18.74 -11.05
N GLY A 10 -7.56 19.40 -10.11
CA GLY A 10 -6.70 20.58 -10.39
C GLY A 10 -5.17 20.37 -10.29
N LYS A 11 -4.55 19.90 -11.37
CA LYS A 11 -3.10 19.81 -11.64
C LYS A 11 -2.41 21.19 -11.68
N THR A 12 -1.28 21.37 -10.98
CA THR A 12 -0.30 22.46 -11.25
C THR A 12 1.08 21.85 -11.48
N ILE A 13 1.61 22.06 -12.69
CA ILE A 13 2.88 21.53 -13.22
C ILE A 13 3.99 22.56 -12.90
N PHE A 14 5.24 22.13 -12.68
CA PHE A 14 6.49 22.70 -13.24
C PHE A 14 7.71 22.33 -12.37
N VAL A 15 8.13 21.07 -12.42
CA VAL A 15 9.55 20.70 -12.21
C VAL A 15 10.03 20.13 -13.54
N LYS A 16 10.92 20.87 -14.21
CA LYS A 16 11.64 20.43 -15.41
C LYS A 16 12.91 19.69 -14.98
N ASN A 17 12.88 18.35 -14.94
CA ASN A 17 13.97 17.55 -15.50
C ASN A 17 13.55 16.08 -15.66
N GLN A 18 13.99 15.52 -16.76
CA GLN A 18 13.52 14.28 -17.37
C GLN A 18 13.82 13.05 -16.51
N GLN A 19 12.79 12.57 -15.81
CA GLN A 19 12.42 11.16 -15.93
C GLN A 19 10.90 11.10 -15.94
N THR A 20 10.31 11.11 -17.13
CA THR A 20 9.07 10.39 -17.38
C THR A 20 9.39 8.90 -17.20
N THR A 21 9.65 8.46 -15.97
CA THR A 21 9.32 7.09 -15.64
C THR A 21 7.81 7.08 -15.70
N ASN A 22 7.29 6.59 -16.81
CA ASN A 22 5.91 6.15 -16.89
C ASN A 22 5.75 5.09 -15.80
N PHE A 23 5.51 5.53 -14.56
CA PHE A 23 4.87 4.72 -13.54
C PHE A 23 3.42 4.70 -13.95
N SER A 24 3.15 4.01 -15.07
CA SER A 24 1.80 3.63 -15.39
C SER A 24 1.40 2.69 -14.26
N CYS A 25 0.57 3.19 -13.34
CA CYS A 25 -0.27 2.34 -12.51
C CYS A 25 -1.33 1.75 -13.46
N GLU A 26 -0.87 0.97 -14.43
CA GLU A 26 -1.71 0.04 -15.16
C GLU A 26 -1.81 -1.15 -14.19
N PRO A 27 -2.99 -1.48 -13.67
CA PRO A 27 -3.14 -2.65 -12.84
C PRO A 27 -2.69 -3.85 -13.69
N ARG A 28 -1.52 -4.42 -13.34
CA ARG A 28 -1.15 -5.72 -13.89
C ARG A 28 -2.32 -6.65 -13.53
N PRO A 29 -2.90 -7.41 -14.47
CA PRO A 29 -4.12 -8.18 -14.24
C PRO A 29 -4.01 -9.24 -13.12
N THR A 30 -2.82 -9.43 -12.56
CA THR A 30 -2.52 -10.30 -11.43
C THR A 30 -2.49 -9.59 -10.07
N GLN A 31 -2.69 -8.27 -9.99
CA GLN A 31 -2.59 -7.52 -8.74
C GLN A 31 -3.97 -7.37 -8.10
N ALA A 32 -4.15 -7.96 -6.91
CA ALA A 32 -5.38 -7.82 -6.14
C ALA A 32 -5.63 -6.35 -5.76
N ASP A 33 -6.88 -5.89 -5.84
CA ASP A 33 -7.25 -4.57 -5.31
C ASP A 33 -7.18 -4.59 -3.77
N THR A 34 -6.20 -3.87 -3.23
CA THR A 34 -5.90 -3.79 -1.79
C THR A 34 -6.25 -2.42 -1.21
N THR A 35 -6.85 -1.53 -2.01
CA THR A 35 -7.08 -0.12 -1.68
C THR A 35 -7.88 0.04 -0.39
N ASN A 36 -9.01 -0.68 -0.27
CA ASN A 36 -9.87 -0.61 0.91
C ASN A 36 -9.18 -1.15 2.17
N LYS A 37 -8.43 -2.26 2.04
CA LYS A 37 -7.71 -2.87 3.17
C LYS A 37 -6.64 -1.93 3.73
N LEU A 38 -5.86 -1.30 2.85
CA LEU A 38 -4.84 -0.33 3.25
C LEU A 38 -5.44 0.95 3.84
N GLN A 39 -6.58 1.41 3.32
CA GLN A 39 -7.29 2.54 3.90
C GLN A 39 -7.74 2.25 5.33
N HIS A 40 -8.34 1.08 5.58
CA HIS A 40 -8.72 0.67 6.93
C HIS A 40 -7.52 0.55 7.87
N LEU A 41 -6.43 -0.10 7.41
CA LEU A 41 -5.19 -0.20 8.19
C LEU A 41 -4.67 1.18 8.60
N ARG A 42 -4.57 2.13 7.66
CA ARG A 42 -4.09 3.50 7.93
C ARG A 42 -4.97 4.23 8.95
N THR A 43 -6.29 4.10 8.86
CA THR A 43 -7.21 4.64 9.86
C THR A 43 -6.94 4.06 11.24
N HIS A 44 -6.72 2.74 11.34
CA HIS A 44 -6.37 2.10 12.61
C HIS A 44 -5.02 2.59 13.16
N LEU A 45 -4.01 2.82 12.31
CA LEU A 45 -2.72 3.35 12.76
C LEU A 45 -2.87 4.73 13.39
N VAL A 46 -3.61 5.63 12.74
CA VAL A 46 -3.87 6.98 13.27
C VAL A 46 -4.63 6.91 14.60
N ASN A 47 -5.67 6.09 14.67
CA ASN A 47 -6.48 5.95 15.89
C ASN A 47 -5.69 5.40 17.09
N ASN A 48 -4.65 4.60 16.84
CA ASN A 48 -3.76 4.05 17.87
C ASN A 48 -2.47 4.85 18.04
N ASN A 49 -2.34 6.01 17.38
CA ASN A 49 -1.18 6.89 17.45
C ASN A 49 0.14 6.18 17.03
N LEU A 50 0.05 5.29 16.04
CA LEU A 50 1.15 4.51 15.48
C LEU A 50 1.67 5.12 14.17
N PHE A 51 3.00 5.17 14.01
CA PHE A 51 3.63 5.64 12.77
C PHE A 51 3.81 4.55 11.73
N ALA A 52 4.03 3.30 12.16
CA ALA A 52 4.32 2.18 11.29
C ALA A 52 3.79 0.87 11.89
N TYR A 53 3.54 -0.10 11.03
CA TYR A 53 3.16 -1.45 11.39
C TYR A 53 3.88 -2.44 10.48
N VAL A 54 4.62 -3.37 11.09
CA VAL A 54 5.42 -4.37 10.37
C VAL A 54 4.63 -5.67 10.33
N ILE A 55 4.50 -6.25 9.13
CA ILE A 55 3.77 -7.50 8.91
C ILE A 55 4.77 -8.55 8.47
N PHE A 56 5.03 -9.52 9.34
CA PHE A 56 5.90 -10.65 9.03
C PHE A 56 5.20 -11.66 8.10
N SER A 57 6.00 -12.44 7.37
CA SER A 57 5.52 -13.56 6.54
C SER A 57 5.31 -14.85 7.35
N GLU A 58 5.80 -14.87 8.58
CA GLU A 58 5.87 -16.05 9.43
C GLU A 58 4.69 -16.12 10.42
N ASP A 59 4.45 -17.33 10.93
CA ASP A 59 3.55 -17.62 12.03
C ASP A 59 4.27 -17.45 13.39
N GLU A 60 3.59 -17.77 14.49
CA GLU A 60 4.16 -17.68 15.83
C GLU A 60 5.28 -18.69 16.14
N HIS A 61 5.48 -19.67 15.26
CA HIS A 61 6.47 -20.74 15.41
C HIS A 61 7.68 -20.59 14.49
N GLY A 62 7.69 -19.58 13.61
CA GLY A 62 8.75 -19.40 12.62
C GLY A 62 8.74 -20.50 11.56
N SER A 63 7.56 -21.00 11.20
CA SER A 63 7.42 -22.04 10.19
C SER A 63 7.90 -21.56 8.83
N GLU A 64 8.59 -22.44 8.10
CA GLU A 64 9.01 -22.18 6.71
C GLU A 64 7.79 -21.99 5.78
N TYR A 65 6.71 -22.72 6.05
CA TYR A 65 5.44 -22.60 5.35
C TYR A 65 4.31 -22.37 6.37
N VAL A 66 3.66 -21.23 6.25
CA VAL A 66 2.55 -20.84 7.12
C VAL A 66 1.22 -21.37 6.61
N GLN A 67 0.25 -21.55 7.52
CA GLN A 67 -1.12 -21.85 7.13
C GLN A 67 -1.81 -20.61 6.56
N LEU A 68 -2.85 -20.81 5.75
CA LEU A 68 -3.63 -19.72 5.12
C LEU A 68 -4.13 -18.65 6.12
N TYR A 69 -4.39 -19.07 7.37
CA TYR A 69 -4.80 -18.17 8.45
C TYR A 69 -3.72 -17.14 8.79
N ASP A 70 -2.44 -17.51 8.71
CA ASP A 70 -1.29 -16.70 9.10
C ASP A 70 -0.66 -15.93 7.93
N GLU A 71 -1.18 -16.09 6.71
CA GLU A 71 -0.74 -15.39 5.48
C GLU A 71 -1.15 -13.90 5.44
N ARG A 72 -0.88 -13.17 6.53
CA ARG A 72 -1.27 -11.77 6.73
C ARG A 72 -0.69 -10.84 5.65
N ARG A 73 0.57 -11.05 5.26
CA ARG A 73 1.24 -10.26 4.21
C ARG A 73 0.56 -10.45 2.85
N ALA A 74 0.28 -11.70 2.47
CA ALA A 74 -0.41 -12.00 1.23
C ALA A 74 -1.82 -11.40 1.23
N TRP A 75 -2.53 -11.49 2.36
CA TRP A 75 -3.87 -10.94 2.49
C TRP A 75 -3.91 -9.41 2.29
N ILE A 76 -2.97 -8.66 2.88
CA ILE A 76 -2.97 -7.19 2.79
C ILE A 76 -2.40 -6.66 1.48
N SER A 77 -1.40 -7.33 0.90
CA SER A 77 -0.62 -6.82 -0.25
C SER A 77 -0.90 -7.53 -1.58
N GLY A 78 -1.51 -8.72 -1.54
CA GLY A 78 -1.64 -9.59 -2.71
C GLY A 78 -0.31 -10.22 -3.15
N PHE A 79 0.77 -10.06 -2.38
CA PHE A 79 2.07 -10.67 -2.66
C PHE A 79 2.15 -12.07 -2.07
N LEU A 80 2.21 -13.09 -2.93
CA LEU A 80 2.25 -14.52 -2.57
C LEU A 80 3.67 -15.07 -2.40
N GLY A 81 4.71 -14.26 -2.57
CA GLY A 81 6.09 -14.70 -2.39
C GLY A 81 6.44 -14.90 -0.92
N SER A 82 7.15 -15.98 -0.60
CA SER A 82 7.61 -16.28 0.77
C SER A 82 8.78 -15.39 1.22
N ALA A 83 9.63 -14.96 0.28
CA ALA A 83 10.74 -14.06 0.55
C ALA A 83 10.26 -12.59 0.59
N GLY A 84 10.08 -12.05 1.79
CA GLY A 84 9.82 -10.63 2.01
C GLY A 84 10.01 -10.26 3.47
N THR A 85 10.74 -9.18 3.73
CA THR A 85 10.82 -8.48 5.04
C THR A 85 10.00 -7.22 4.95
#